data_AF-A0A3S4BRY4-F1
#
_entry.id   AF-A0A3S4BRY4-F1
#
_cell.length_a   1.000
_cell.length_b   1.000
_cell.length_c   1.000
_cell.angle_alpha   90.00
_cell.angle_beta   90.00
_cell.angle_gamma   90.00
#
_symmetry.space_group_name_H-M   'P 1'
#
loop_
_entity.id
_entity.type
_entity.pdbx_description
1 polymer ?
#
loop_
_entity_poly.entity_id
_entity_poly.type
_entity_poly.pdbx_seq_one_letter_code
_entity_poly.pdbx_strand_id
1 'polypeptide(L)'
;MASSVFYLAHLPSPPIPLPRVPGPKLAPFTPSAQADIEFLEFLGHENDVDSLVWKVKINGGLFALKVFFFRRWEFLRDNQGADLTTPLANPQLYVDYFDPFNCECRAYGRLKEAKREDLAVKAHGYLLLTPQQEIELERRVTAIDPDPLPDANASELTGHNFWTRHEQHRGLPVRAIVKDFVPGDRLTSAQVRAMWPDLQELHSLGILVGDTHGGNYLGGKLVDFSRSLTMYHPGLHYILRARKGK
;
A
#
# COMPACT_ATOMS: atom_id res chain seq x y z
N MET A 1 -10.20 36.99 0.54
CA MET A 1 -10.75 36.18 1.63
C MET A 1 -10.68 34.72 1.21
N ALA A 2 -9.83 33.94 1.87
CA ALA A 2 -9.57 32.54 1.52
C ALA A 2 -10.74 31.65 1.98
N SER A 3 -11.46 31.07 1.04
CA SER A 3 -12.59 30.17 1.31
C SER A 3 -12.12 28.72 1.30
N SER A 4 -11.84 28.19 2.50
CA SER A 4 -11.99 26.79 2.97
C SER A 4 -12.31 25.74 1.88
N VAL A 5 -11.34 25.05 1.27
CA VAL A 5 -10.52 23.90 1.74
C VAL A 5 -11.35 22.60 1.91
N PHE A 6 -11.32 21.78 0.86
CA PHE A 6 -11.52 20.32 0.76
C PHE A 6 -12.54 19.65 1.71
N TYR A 7 -13.72 19.34 1.19
CA TYR A 7 -14.55 18.25 1.73
C TYR A 7 -13.87 16.90 1.40
N LEU A 8 -12.92 16.50 2.24
CA LEU A 8 -12.51 15.09 2.31
C LEU A 8 -13.75 14.27 2.65
N ALA A 9 -13.97 13.13 1.99
CA ALA A 9 -14.99 12.19 2.43
C ALA A 9 -14.79 11.94 3.94
N HIS A 10 -15.85 11.98 4.75
CA HIS A 10 -15.74 11.94 6.23
C HIS A 10 -14.87 10.76 6.67
N LEU A 11 -13.60 11.03 6.96
CA LEU A 11 -12.69 10.05 7.51
C LEU A 11 -13.12 9.79 8.95
N PRO A 12 -13.11 8.53 9.41
CA PRO A 12 -13.42 8.23 10.79
C PRO A 12 -12.49 9.04 11.71
N SER A 13 -13.10 9.68 12.72
CA SER A 13 -12.41 10.41 13.78
C SER A 13 -12.82 9.82 15.13
N PRO A 14 -11.91 9.12 15.84
CA PRO A 14 -10.51 8.89 15.47
C PRO A 14 -10.35 7.93 14.27
N PRO A 15 -9.22 7.99 13.54
CA PRO A 15 -8.87 7.02 12.51
C PRO A 15 -8.88 5.58 13.03
N ILE A 16 -9.24 4.63 12.16
CA ILE A 16 -9.41 3.22 12.51
C ILE A 16 -8.43 2.32 11.75
N PRO A 17 -7.99 1.18 12.31
CA PRO A 17 -7.17 0.22 11.58
C PRO A 17 -7.78 -0.17 10.21
N LEU A 18 -6.92 -0.27 9.20
CA LEU A 18 -7.30 -0.59 7.82
C LEU A 18 -6.74 -1.95 7.39
N PRO A 19 -7.38 -2.66 6.44
CA PRO A 19 -8.63 -2.30 5.75
C PRO A 19 -9.88 -2.55 6.60
N ARG A 20 -11.05 -2.06 6.13
CA ARG A 20 -12.35 -2.21 6.81
C ARG A 20 -13.03 -3.57 6.63
N VAL A 21 -12.27 -4.59 6.24
CA VAL A 21 -12.74 -5.98 6.09
C VAL A 21 -12.31 -6.86 7.25
N PRO A 22 -12.91 -8.06 7.43
CA PRO A 22 -12.47 -9.01 8.44
C PRO A 22 -11.01 -9.45 8.26
N GLY A 23 -10.38 -9.75 9.39
CA GLY A 23 -8.99 -10.22 9.45
C GLY A 23 -8.01 -9.14 9.93
N PRO A 24 -6.71 -9.38 9.70
CA PRO A 24 -5.64 -8.55 10.23
C PRO A 24 -5.64 -7.16 9.63
N LYS A 25 -5.26 -6.17 10.43
CA LYS A 25 -5.28 -4.75 10.06
C LYS A 25 -4.05 -4.03 10.57
N LEU A 26 -3.66 -2.98 9.85
CA LEU A 26 -2.61 -2.08 10.27
C LEU A 26 -3.23 -0.85 10.94
N ALA A 27 -2.75 -0.52 12.13
CA ALA A 27 -3.14 0.69 12.86
C ALA A 27 -2.56 1.96 12.20
N PRO A 28 -3.17 3.14 12.42
CA PRO A 28 -2.56 4.39 11.98
C PRO A 28 -1.21 4.61 12.67
N PHE A 29 -0.28 5.26 11.98
CA PHE A 29 1.05 5.57 12.51
C PHE A 29 1.00 6.61 13.63
N THR A 30 0.07 7.58 13.53
CA THR A 30 -0.20 8.60 14.55
C THR A 30 -1.68 8.55 14.95
N PRO A 31 -2.07 9.12 16.11
CA PRO A 31 -3.47 9.16 16.52
C PRO A 31 -4.41 9.86 15.52
N SER A 32 -3.89 10.74 14.66
CA SER A 32 -4.65 11.43 13.61
C SER A 32 -4.50 10.80 12.22
N ALA A 33 -3.68 9.75 12.08
CA ALA A 33 -3.23 9.22 10.79
C ALA A 33 -2.58 10.27 9.87
N GLN A 34 -2.15 11.40 10.43
CA GLN A 34 -1.43 12.48 9.75
C GLN A 34 -0.14 12.79 10.50
N ALA A 35 0.86 13.29 9.78
CA ALA A 35 2.12 13.73 10.35
C ALA A 35 2.73 14.84 9.48
N ASP A 36 3.62 15.62 10.08
CA ASP A 36 4.53 16.48 9.34
C ASP A 36 5.63 15.59 8.74
N ILE A 37 5.75 15.63 7.41
CA ILE A 37 6.64 14.74 6.64
C ILE A 37 7.64 15.62 5.90
N GLU A 38 8.92 15.41 6.16
CA GLU A 38 10.00 15.97 5.36
C GLU A 38 10.42 14.93 4.31
N PHE A 39 10.10 15.19 3.03
CA PHE A 39 10.50 14.33 1.92
C PHE A 39 11.96 14.58 1.54
N LEU A 40 12.81 13.55 1.65
CA LEU A 40 14.26 13.67 1.47
C LEU A 40 14.73 13.18 0.09
N GLU A 41 14.31 11.98 -0.30
CA GLU A 41 14.84 11.30 -1.49
C GLU A 41 13.76 10.38 -2.07
N PHE A 42 13.58 10.42 -3.39
CA PHE A 42 12.73 9.45 -4.09
C PHE A 42 13.51 8.15 -4.27
N LEU A 43 12.93 7.04 -3.81
CA LEU A 43 13.54 5.71 -3.85
C LEU A 43 12.89 4.78 -4.88
N GLY A 44 11.81 5.22 -5.52
CA GLY A 44 11.09 4.45 -6.53
C GLY A 44 11.71 4.52 -7.92
N HIS A 45 11.03 3.91 -8.88
CA HIS A 45 11.37 3.94 -10.30
C HIS A 45 10.27 4.62 -11.12
N GLU A 46 10.63 5.19 -12.27
CA GLU A 46 9.70 5.90 -13.18
C GLU A 46 8.55 5.00 -13.68
N ASN A 47 8.74 3.68 -13.69
CA ASN A 47 7.75 2.70 -14.13
C ASN A 47 6.98 2.05 -12.97
N ASP A 48 7.09 2.58 -11.75
CA ASP A 48 6.37 2.01 -10.62
C ASP A 48 4.87 2.13 -10.85
N VAL A 49 4.25 0.97 -11.04
CA VAL A 49 2.83 0.93 -11.38
C VAL A 49 2.03 1.28 -10.15
N ASP A 50 2.21 0.61 -9.01
CA ASP A 50 1.26 0.61 -7.88
C ASP A 50 1.52 1.61 -6.74
N SER A 51 2.74 2.15 -6.63
CA SER A 51 3.11 3.03 -5.52
C SER A 51 4.39 3.81 -5.78
N LEU A 52 4.62 4.87 -5.01
CA LEU A 52 5.89 5.60 -4.94
C LEU A 52 6.55 5.34 -3.59
N VAL A 53 7.87 5.15 -3.56
CA VAL A 53 8.61 5.00 -2.30
C VAL A 53 9.52 6.20 -2.07
N TRP A 54 9.45 6.78 -0.89
CA TRP A 54 10.24 7.95 -0.49
C TRP A 54 11.01 7.67 0.79
N LYS A 55 12.25 8.13 0.85
CA LYS A 55 12.93 8.36 2.12
C LYS A 55 12.37 9.63 2.73
N VAL A 56 11.93 9.54 3.97
CA VAL A 56 11.32 10.67 4.67
C VAL A 56 11.87 10.80 6.08
N LYS A 57 11.70 11.99 6.65
CA LYS A 57 11.89 12.23 8.08
C LYS A 57 10.57 12.64 8.71
N ILE A 58 10.18 11.96 9.78
CA ILE A 58 8.95 12.21 10.54
C ILE A 58 9.32 12.22 12.02
N ASN A 59 9.00 13.31 12.74
CA ASN A 59 9.32 13.48 14.16
C ASN A 59 10.81 13.19 14.50
N GLY A 60 11.72 13.56 13.60
CA GLY A 60 13.17 13.34 13.77
C GLY A 60 13.68 11.96 13.35
N GLY A 61 12.79 10.96 13.16
CA GLY A 61 13.16 9.62 12.70
C GLY A 61 13.20 9.49 11.18
N LEU A 62 14.10 8.67 10.66
CA LEU A 62 14.20 8.33 9.24
C LEU A 62 13.38 7.09 8.90
N PHE A 63 12.57 7.19 7.85
CA PHE A 63 11.66 6.12 7.42
C PHE A 63 11.63 5.98 5.90
N ALA A 64 11.16 4.81 5.44
CA ALA A 64 10.65 4.66 4.09
C ALA A 64 9.13 4.85 4.11
N LEU A 65 8.62 5.74 3.26
CA LEU A 65 7.20 6.00 3.07
C LEU A 65 6.77 5.46 1.72
N LYS A 66 5.95 4.41 1.72
CA LYS A 66 5.34 3.87 0.50
C LYS A 66 3.96 4.48 0.30
N VAL A 67 3.76 5.19 -0.80
CA VAL A 67 2.58 6.00 -1.12
C VAL A 67 1.84 5.32 -2.27
N PHE A 68 0.55 5.04 -2.13
CA PHE A 68 -0.17 4.14 -3.04
C PHE A 68 -1.09 4.89 -3.99
N PHE A 69 -1.06 4.49 -5.26
CA PHE A 69 -2.02 4.97 -6.25
C PHE A 69 -3.41 4.36 -6.02
N PHE A 70 -4.44 5.05 -6.47
CA PHE A 70 -5.80 4.50 -6.47
C PHE A 70 -5.99 3.47 -7.58
N ARG A 71 -6.88 2.49 -7.36
CA ARG A 71 -7.14 1.42 -8.32
C ARG A 71 -8.61 1.13 -8.46
N ARG A 72 -9.07 0.98 -9.70
CA ARG A 72 -10.39 0.45 -9.98
C ARG A 72 -10.40 -1.06 -9.85
N TRP A 73 -11.56 -1.60 -9.52
CA TRP A 73 -11.74 -3.04 -9.39
C TRP A 73 -11.44 -3.78 -10.70
N GLU A 74 -11.68 -3.19 -11.87
CA GLU A 74 -11.34 -3.82 -13.16
C GLU A 74 -9.84 -4.03 -13.30
N PHE A 75 -9.04 -3.00 -12.99
CA PHE A 75 -7.59 -3.10 -12.99
C PHE A 75 -7.12 -4.17 -11.99
N LEU A 76 -7.68 -4.17 -10.77
CA LEU A 76 -7.31 -5.14 -9.74
C LEU A 76 -7.65 -6.57 -10.14
N ARG A 77 -8.82 -6.79 -10.75
CA ARG A 77 -9.21 -8.08 -11.33
C ARG A 77 -8.24 -8.54 -12.40
N ASP A 78 -7.93 -7.67 -13.36
CA ASP A 78 -7.15 -8.05 -14.55
C ASP A 78 -5.65 -8.18 -14.25
N ASN A 79 -5.14 -7.55 -13.18
CA ASN A 79 -3.72 -7.57 -12.83
C ASN A 79 -3.39 -8.48 -11.64
N GLN A 80 -4.03 -8.26 -10.49
CA GLN A 80 -3.73 -9.04 -9.28
C GLN A 80 -4.64 -10.27 -9.12
N GLY A 81 -5.88 -10.15 -9.59
CA GLY A 81 -6.87 -11.23 -9.61
C GLY A 81 -6.80 -12.12 -10.86
N ALA A 82 -5.82 -11.93 -11.74
CA ALA A 82 -5.75 -12.62 -13.03
C ALA A 82 -5.70 -14.16 -12.90
N ASP A 83 -5.08 -14.65 -11.82
CA ASP A 83 -4.93 -16.09 -11.53
C ASP A 83 -6.19 -16.72 -10.92
N LEU A 84 -7.26 -15.96 -10.67
CA LEU A 84 -8.50 -16.52 -10.15
C LEU A 84 -9.21 -17.32 -11.24
N THR A 85 -9.51 -18.60 -10.98
CA THR A 85 -10.29 -19.44 -11.90
C THR A 85 -11.72 -18.98 -12.09
N THR A 86 -12.22 -18.16 -11.18
CA THR A 86 -13.60 -17.68 -11.17
C THR A 86 -13.60 -16.25 -10.62
N PRO A 87 -14.28 -15.31 -11.29
CA PRO A 87 -14.41 -13.96 -10.77
C PRO A 87 -15.06 -13.95 -9.38
N LEU A 88 -14.62 -13.02 -8.53
CA LEU A 88 -15.28 -12.77 -7.25
C LEU A 88 -16.71 -12.26 -7.48
N ALA A 89 -17.60 -12.62 -6.56
CA ALA A 89 -19.03 -12.32 -6.66
C ALA A 89 -19.38 -10.82 -6.60
N ASN A 90 -18.46 -9.97 -6.14
CA ASN A 90 -18.67 -8.53 -5.99
C ASN A 90 -17.38 -7.76 -6.37
N PRO A 91 -17.46 -6.74 -7.25
CA PRO A 91 -16.36 -5.80 -7.53
C PRO A 91 -15.62 -5.26 -6.31
N GLN A 92 -16.36 -4.95 -5.23
CA GLN A 92 -15.77 -4.42 -4.00
C GLN A 92 -14.78 -5.40 -3.35
N LEU A 93 -14.93 -6.71 -3.55
CA LEU A 93 -13.97 -7.69 -3.03
C LEU A 93 -12.59 -7.56 -3.67
N TYR A 94 -12.49 -7.10 -4.92
CA TYR A 94 -11.18 -6.79 -5.51
C TYR A 94 -10.56 -5.58 -4.83
N VAL A 95 -11.31 -4.51 -4.60
CA VAL A 95 -10.82 -3.32 -3.89
C VAL A 95 -10.41 -3.69 -2.45
N ASP A 96 -11.21 -4.48 -1.76
CA ASP A 96 -11.00 -4.81 -0.35
C ASP A 96 -9.79 -5.73 -0.11
N TYR A 97 -9.48 -6.62 -1.05
CA TYR A 97 -8.50 -7.70 -0.85
C TYR A 97 -7.33 -7.69 -1.83
N PHE A 98 -7.43 -6.99 -2.96
CA PHE A 98 -6.39 -6.89 -3.99
C PHE A 98 -5.88 -5.46 -4.19
N ASP A 99 -6.43 -4.45 -3.51
CA ASP A 99 -5.80 -3.12 -3.53
C ASP A 99 -4.42 -3.19 -2.85
N PRO A 100 -3.33 -2.73 -3.49
CA PRO A 100 -1.97 -2.86 -2.97
C PRO A 100 -1.79 -2.36 -1.52
N PHE A 101 -2.42 -1.24 -1.18
CA PHE A 101 -2.39 -0.70 0.18
C PHE A 101 -3.11 -1.63 1.17
N ASN A 102 -4.27 -2.16 0.79
CA ASN A 102 -5.01 -3.11 1.62
C ASN A 102 -4.25 -4.44 1.80
N CYS A 103 -3.59 -4.95 0.75
CA CYS A 103 -2.73 -6.13 0.82
C CYS A 103 -1.63 -5.96 1.87
N GLU A 104 -0.88 -4.85 1.79
CA GLU A 104 0.18 -4.56 2.76
C GLU A 104 -0.35 -4.38 4.18
N CYS A 105 -1.45 -3.64 4.35
CA CYS A 105 -2.06 -3.44 5.66
C CYS A 105 -2.43 -4.77 6.33
N ARG A 106 -2.97 -5.72 5.55
CA ARG A 106 -3.32 -7.05 6.05
C ARG A 106 -2.08 -7.87 6.40
N ALA A 107 -1.06 -7.88 5.55
CA ALA A 107 0.17 -8.63 5.80
C ALA A 107 0.89 -8.12 7.05
N TYR A 108 1.13 -6.82 7.15
CA TYR A 108 1.76 -6.22 8.32
C TYR A 108 0.90 -6.29 9.57
N GLY A 109 -0.43 -6.19 9.43
CA GLY A 109 -1.37 -6.44 10.52
C GLY A 109 -1.19 -7.85 11.09
N ARG A 110 -1.08 -8.87 10.22
CA ARG A 110 -0.86 -10.26 10.63
C ARG A 110 0.47 -10.43 11.35
N LEU A 111 1.54 -9.80 10.86
CA LEU A 111 2.87 -9.86 11.50
C LEU A 111 2.84 -9.26 12.91
N LYS A 112 2.13 -8.13 13.10
CA LYS A 112 1.92 -7.52 14.42
C LYS A 112 1.12 -8.42 15.36
N GLU A 113 -0.01 -8.96 14.89
CA GLU A 113 -0.85 -9.89 15.68
C GLU A 113 -0.07 -11.12 16.12
N ALA A 114 0.75 -11.68 15.24
CA ALA A 114 1.57 -12.87 15.50
C ALA A 114 2.87 -12.57 16.26
N LYS A 115 3.21 -11.29 16.49
CA LYS A 115 4.51 -10.85 17.04
C LYS A 115 5.70 -11.39 16.24
N ARG A 116 5.56 -11.41 14.92
CA ARG A 116 6.57 -11.90 13.95
C ARG A 116 7.02 -10.81 12.99
N GLU A 117 7.05 -9.56 13.45
CA GLU A 117 7.54 -8.41 12.67
C GLU A 117 9.01 -8.59 12.25
N ASP A 118 9.75 -9.55 12.81
CA ASP A 118 11.10 -9.93 12.40
C ASP A 118 11.18 -10.54 11.00
N LEU A 119 10.06 -11.05 10.44
CA LEU A 119 10.02 -11.71 9.13
C LEU A 119 10.10 -10.75 7.92
N ALA A 120 9.91 -9.46 8.15
CA ALA A 120 9.90 -8.44 7.11
C ALA A 120 10.43 -7.12 7.65
N VAL A 121 10.60 -6.13 6.77
CA VAL A 121 10.85 -4.76 7.24
C VAL A 121 9.66 -4.28 8.05
N LYS A 122 9.91 -3.71 9.23
CA LYS A 122 8.87 -3.29 10.15
C LYS A 122 8.03 -2.18 9.53
N ALA A 123 6.71 -2.36 9.53
CA ALA A 123 5.74 -1.30 9.25
C ALA A 123 5.23 -0.71 10.57
N HIS A 124 5.32 0.60 10.72
CA HIS A 124 4.91 1.30 11.94
C HIS A 124 3.42 1.61 11.94
N GLY A 125 2.84 1.88 10.78
CA GLY A 125 1.42 2.18 10.61
C GLY A 125 1.15 2.86 9.29
N TYR A 126 -0.11 3.15 9.01
CA TYR A 126 -0.50 3.91 7.82
C TYR A 126 -0.63 5.41 8.12
N LEU A 127 -0.48 6.22 7.08
CA LEU A 127 -0.77 7.67 7.06
C LEU A 127 -1.72 8.00 5.90
N LEU A 128 -2.44 9.10 6.04
CA LEU A 128 -3.27 9.72 5.02
C LEU A 128 -2.66 11.08 4.71
N LEU A 129 -2.27 11.30 3.46
CA LEU A 129 -1.62 12.53 3.06
C LEU A 129 -2.59 13.71 3.09
N THR A 130 -2.06 14.89 3.39
CA THR A 130 -2.78 16.15 3.20
C THR A 130 -2.77 16.56 1.73
N PRO A 131 -3.72 17.40 1.28
CA PRO A 131 -3.70 17.95 -0.08
C PRO A 131 -2.36 18.62 -0.44
N GLN A 132 -1.73 19.30 0.52
CA GLN A 132 -0.44 19.96 0.32
C GLN A 132 0.69 18.94 0.08
N GLN A 133 0.70 17.83 0.84
CA GLN A 133 1.69 16.76 0.66
C GLN A 133 1.51 16.03 -0.68
N GLU A 134 0.26 15.83 -1.11
CA GLU A 134 -0.02 15.24 -2.43
C GLU A 134 0.50 16.11 -3.57
N ILE A 135 0.26 17.43 -3.51
CA ILE A 135 0.76 18.43 -4.47
C ILE A 135 2.30 18.44 -4.49
N GLU A 136 2.93 18.43 -3.31
CA GLU A 136 4.38 18.44 -3.19
C GLU A 136 5.01 17.19 -3.84
N LEU A 137 4.46 16.01 -3.56
CA LEU A 137 4.95 14.75 -4.13
C LEU A 137 4.78 14.74 -5.65
N GLU A 138 3.62 15.12 -6.16
CA GLU A 138 3.36 15.19 -7.60
C GLU A 138 4.35 16.13 -8.31
N ARG A 139 4.58 17.32 -7.76
CA ARG A 139 5.55 18.28 -8.30
C ARG A 139 6.96 17.68 -8.33
N ARG A 140 7.38 17.00 -7.26
CA ARG A 140 8.72 16.42 -7.16
C ARG A 140 8.94 15.25 -8.12
N VAL A 141 7.90 14.48 -8.44
CA VAL A 141 7.99 13.35 -9.39
C VAL A 141 7.91 13.80 -10.84
N THR A 142 6.97 14.70 -11.16
CA THR A 142 6.71 15.09 -12.56
C THR A 142 7.57 16.25 -13.04
N ALA A 143 8.16 17.01 -12.11
CA ALA A 143 8.81 18.30 -12.37
C ALA A 143 7.88 19.34 -13.06
N ILE A 144 6.57 19.12 -13.00
CA ILE A 144 5.54 20.00 -13.52
C ILE A 144 4.82 20.65 -12.32
N ASP A 145 4.42 21.92 -12.45
CA ASP A 145 3.52 22.50 -11.46
C ASP A 145 2.16 21.82 -11.58
N PRO A 146 1.72 21.08 -10.55
CA PRO A 146 0.52 20.28 -10.65
C PRO A 146 -0.69 21.19 -10.86
N ASP A 147 -1.63 20.72 -11.68
CA ASP A 147 -2.96 21.32 -11.71
C ASP A 147 -3.54 21.33 -10.29
N PRO A 148 -4.45 22.27 -9.97
CA PRO A 148 -5.18 22.22 -8.70
C PRO A 148 -5.77 20.83 -8.50
N LEU A 149 -5.60 20.25 -7.31
CA LEU A 149 -6.19 18.95 -6.97
C LEU A 149 -7.69 18.97 -7.32
N PRO A 150 -8.24 17.87 -7.87
CA PRO A 150 -9.63 17.84 -8.28
C PRO A 150 -10.56 18.29 -7.15
N ASP A 151 -11.43 19.27 -7.42
CA ASP A 151 -12.37 19.77 -6.44
C ASP A 151 -13.34 18.65 -6.03
N ALA A 152 -13.42 18.40 -4.73
CA ALA A 152 -14.34 17.44 -4.15
C ALA A 152 -15.81 17.77 -4.47
N ASN A 153 -16.12 19.04 -4.77
CA ASN A 153 -17.47 19.52 -5.09
C ASN A 153 -17.74 19.66 -6.60
N ALA A 154 -16.74 19.41 -7.46
CA ALA A 154 -16.97 19.44 -8.90
C ALA A 154 -17.90 18.30 -9.32
N SER A 155 -18.74 18.54 -10.33
CA SER A 155 -19.67 17.54 -10.87
C SER A 155 -18.98 16.32 -11.48
N GLU A 156 -17.75 16.49 -11.97
CA GLU A 156 -16.91 15.46 -12.59
C GLU A 156 -15.44 15.69 -12.21
N LEU A 157 -14.64 14.61 -12.12
CA LEU A 157 -13.21 14.70 -11.90
C LEU A 157 -12.57 15.20 -13.19
N THR A 158 -11.99 16.38 -13.14
CA THR A 158 -11.29 17.01 -14.28
C THR A 158 -9.84 17.32 -13.90
N GLY A 159 -8.99 17.54 -14.90
CA GLY A 159 -7.57 17.90 -14.72
C GLY A 159 -6.60 16.70 -14.69
N HIS A 160 -5.34 17.00 -14.41
CA HIS A 160 -4.29 16.00 -14.28
C HIS A 160 -4.57 15.01 -13.14
N ASN A 161 -4.43 13.71 -13.43
CA ASN A 161 -4.82 12.63 -12.51
C ASN A 161 -3.63 11.77 -12.10
N PHE A 162 -2.61 12.41 -11.52
CA PHE A 162 -1.39 11.74 -11.07
C PHE A 162 -1.65 10.54 -10.16
N TRP A 163 -2.57 10.69 -9.21
CA TRP A 163 -2.89 9.64 -8.23
C TRP A 163 -3.84 8.55 -8.76
N THR A 164 -4.23 8.60 -10.04
CA THR A 164 -5.18 7.67 -10.69
C THR A 164 -6.54 7.57 -9.98
N ARG A 165 -7.01 8.71 -9.46
CA ARG A 165 -8.34 8.85 -8.86
C ARG A 165 -9.42 8.60 -9.90
N HIS A 166 -10.51 8.03 -9.44
CA HIS A 166 -11.75 7.85 -10.21
C HIS A 166 -12.89 8.38 -9.35
N GLU A 167 -14.10 8.50 -9.91
CA GLU A 167 -15.25 9.09 -9.20
C GLU A 167 -15.48 8.48 -7.81
N GLN A 168 -15.34 7.16 -7.69
CA GLN A 168 -15.44 6.43 -6.42
C GLN A 168 -14.36 6.78 -5.38
N HIS A 169 -13.26 7.42 -5.80
CA HIS A 169 -12.13 7.86 -4.97
C HIS A 169 -12.19 9.36 -4.66
N ARG A 170 -13.22 10.08 -5.11
CA ARG A 170 -13.37 11.52 -4.91
C ARG A 170 -13.32 11.86 -3.42
N GLY A 171 -12.50 12.86 -3.09
CA GLY A 171 -12.31 13.33 -1.71
C GLY A 171 -11.60 12.33 -0.78
N LEU A 172 -11.11 11.19 -1.27
CA LEU A 172 -10.27 10.29 -0.47
C LEU A 172 -8.81 10.78 -0.48
N PRO A 173 -8.16 10.84 0.70
CA PRO A 173 -6.73 11.16 0.77
C PRO A 173 -5.90 10.02 0.18
N VAL A 174 -4.76 10.36 -0.40
CA VAL A 174 -3.75 9.35 -0.77
C VAL A 174 -3.26 8.64 0.49
N ARG A 175 -3.12 7.32 0.36
CA ARG A 175 -2.79 6.42 1.47
C ARG A 175 -1.30 6.09 1.41
N ALA A 176 -0.66 6.01 2.57
CA ALA A 176 0.75 5.65 2.68
C ALA A 176 1.02 4.73 3.87
N ILE A 177 2.13 3.98 3.82
CA ILE A 177 2.61 3.14 4.93
C ILE A 177 4.02 3.58 5.32
N VAL A 178 4.23 3.80 6.62
CA VAL A 178 5.53 4.15 7.21
C VAL A 178 6.27 2.86 7.59
N LYS A 179 7.46 2.67 7.05
CA LYS A 179 8.31 1.50 7.27
C LYS A 179 9.70 1.91 7.77
N ASP A 180 10.41 0.99 8.42
CA ASP A 180 11.83 1.18 8.68
C ASP A 180 12.57 1.47 7.37
N PHE A 181 13.44 2.48 7.40
CA PHE A 181 14.33 2.75 6.28
C PHE A 181 15.48 1.74 6.30
N VAL A 182 15.61 0.96 5.23
CA VAL A 182 16.73 0.02 5.05
C VAL A 182 17.59 0.53 3.89
N PRO A 183 18.87 0.85 4.11
CA PRO A 183 19.79 1.21 3.04
C PRO A 183 19.85 0.12 1.97
N GLY A 184 19.87 0.53 0.71
CA GLY A 184 19.89 -0.39 -0.43
C GLY A 184 21.25 -1.06 -0.59
N ASP A 185 21.36 -2.31 -0.15
CA ASP A 185 22.51 -3.18 -0.44
C ASP A 185 22.09 -4.35 -1.33
N ARG A 186 23.03 -4.81 -2.17
CA ARG A 186 22.83 -6.04 -2.96
C ARG A 186 22.67 -7.24 -2.03
N LEU A 187 21.71 -8.11 -2.35
CA LEU A 187 21.52 -9.36 -1.63
C LEU A 187 22.78 -10.23 -1.70
N THR A 188 23.22 -10.69 -0.54
CA THR A 188 24.29 -11.68 -0.42
C THR A 188 23.73 -13.10 -0.53
N SER A 189 24.55 -14.07 -0.96
CA SER A 189 24.13 -15.48 -1.01
C SER A 189 23.71 -16.03 0.35
N ALA A 190 24.28 -15.49 1.44
CA ALA A 190 23.88 -15.87 2.80
C ALA A 190 22.46 -15.40 3.12
N GLN A 191 22.12 -14.15 2.77
CA GLN A 191 20.76 -13.62 2.93
C GLN A 191 19.75 -14.40 2.11
N VAL A 192 20.06 -14.75 0.86
CA VAL A 192 19.16 -15.55 0.00
C VAL A 192 18.81 -16.89 0.64
N ARG A 193 19.76 -17.57 1.29
CA ARG A 193 19.48 -18.83 2.00
C ARG A 193 18.56 -18.65 3.20
N ALA A 194 18.67 -17.51 3.90
CA ALA A 194 17.84 -17.19 5.05
C ALA A 194 16.40 -16.80 4.67
N MET A 195 16.17 -16.35 3.43
CA MET A 195 14.83 -15.97 2.95
C MET A 195 13.85 -17.14 2.88
N TRP A 196 14.34 -18.37 2.62
CA TRP A 196 13.44 -19.51 2.46
C TRP A 196 12.73 -19.90 3.78
N PRO A 197 13.43 -20.07 4.91
CA PRO A 197 12.78 -20.20 6.22
C PRO A 197 11.81 -19.07 6.53
N ASP A 198 12.20 -17.80 6.31
CA ASP A 198 11.32 -16.64 6.55
C ASP A 198 10.03 -16.75 5.71
N LEU A 199 10.12 -17.17 4.45
CA LEU A 199 8.97 -17.37 3.58
C LEU A 199 8.07 -18.53 4.05
N GLN A 200 8.66 -19.64 4.52
CA GLN A 200 7.89 -20.74 5.10
C GLN A 200 7.12 -20.29 6.35
N GLU A 201 7.73 -19.46 7.19
CA GLU A 201 7.06 -18.90 8.36
C GLU A 201 5.95 -17.91 7.97
N LEU A 202 6.16 -17.05 6.98
CA LEU A 202 5.10 -16.20 6.42
C LEU A 202 3.90 -17.04 5.95
N HIS A 203 4.16 -18.13 5.22
CA HIS A 203 3.12 -19.05 4.80
C HIS A 203 2.39 -19.70 5.98
N SER A 204 3.11 -20.08 7.04
CA SER A 204 2.51 -20.64 8.27
C SER A 204 1.58 -19.66 8.99
N LEU A 205 1.83 -18.35 8.84
CA LEU A 205 0.97 -17.27 9.34
C LEU A 205 -0.21 -16.96 8.40
N GLY A 206 -0.31 -17.66 7.27
CA GLY A 206 -1.35 -17.45 6.27
C GLY A 206 -1.12 -16.23 5.38
N ILE A 207 0.13 -15.79 5.22
CA ILE A 207 0.54 -14.72 4.30
C ILE A 207 1.21 -15.38 3.09
N LEU A 208 0.57 -15.35 1.91
CA LEU A 208 1.20 -15.76 0.65
C LEU A 208 1.70 -14.51 -0.07
N VAL A 209 3.02 -14.35 -0.24
CA VAL A 209 3.62 -13.07 -0.69
C VAL A 209 3.23 -12.68 -2.12
N GLY A 210 3.09 -13.65 -3.02
CA GLY A 210 2.64 -13.43 -4.40
C GLY A 210 3.69 -12.82 -5.35
N ASP A 211 4.74 -12.18 -4.83
CA ASP A 211 5.75 -11.48 -5.65
C ASP A 211 7.17 -11.53 -5.05
N THR A 212 7.77 -12.72 -5.03
CA THR A 212 9.11 -12.93 -4.47
C THR A 212 10.19 -12.79 -5.54
N HIS A 213 10.79 -11.61 -5.67
CA HIS A 213 11.97 -11.37 -6.49
C HIS A 213 13.00 -10.49 -5.77
N GLY A 214 14.24 -10.45 -6.25
CA GLY A 214 15.35 -9.77 -5.55
C GLY A 214 15.10 -8.29 -5.24
N GLY A 215 14.38 -7.58 -6.11
CA GLY A 215 13.97 -6.18 -5.87
C GLY A 215 13.05 -5.95 -4.67
N ASN A 216 12.34 -6.99 -4.19
CA ASN A 216 11.42 -6.89 -3.06
C ASN A 216 12.08 -7.27 -1.72
N TYR A 217 13.41 -7.39 -1.69
CA TYR A 217 14.18 -7.63 -0.47
C TYR A 217 15.26 -6.57 -0.28
N LEU A 218 15.33 -6.00 0.93
CA LEU A 218 16.39 -5.09 1.36
C LEU A 218 16.98 -5.59 2.68
N GLY A 219 18.31 -5.61 2.79
CA GLY A 219 18.98 -6.14 3.99
C GLY A 219 18.68 -7.62 4.28
N GLY A 220 18.22 -8.37 3.28
CA GLY A 220 17.77 -9.77 3.46
C GLY A 220 16.34 -9.92 3.98
N LYS A 221 15.58 -8.82 4.13
CA LYS A 221 14.19 -8.83 4.60
C LYS A 221 13.24 -8.42 3.49
N LEU A 222 12.07 -9.05 3.47
CA LEU A 222 11.00 -8.72 2.52
C LEU A 222 10.47 -7.31 2.82
N VAL A 223 10.30 -6.48 1.79
CA VAL A 223 9.84 -5.08 1.93
C VAL A 223 8.50 -4.81 1.28
N ASP A 224 8.01 -5.72 0.45
CA ASP A 224 6.82 -5.52 -0.37
C ASP A 224 5.78 -6.63 -0.16
N PHE A 225 4.55 -6.23 0.16
CA PHE A 225 3.40 -7.12 0.30
C PHE A 225 2.21 -6.68 -0.58
N SER A 226 2.42 -5.79 -1.55
CA SER A 226 1.38 -5.23 -2.43
C SER A 226 0.59 -6.29 -3.20
N ARG A 227 1.20 -7.47 -3.44
CA ARG A 227 0.57 -8.61 -4.14
C ARG A 227 0.25 -9.79 -3.21
N SER A 228 0.33 -9.58 -1.90
CA SER A 228 0.18 -10.67 -0.94
C SER A 228 -1.29 -11.04 -0.70
N LEU A 229 -1.55 -12.33 -0.49
CA LEU A 229 -2.83 -12.87 -0.09
C LEU A 229 -2.75 -13.26 1.38
N THR A 230 -3.37 -12.46 2.25
CA THR A 230 -3.35 -12.71 3.70
C THR A 230 -4.69 -13.26 4.19
N MET A 231 -4.66 -14.42 4.86
CA MET A 231 -5.86 -15.10 5.38
C MET A 231 -6.62 -14.27 6.43
N TYR A 232 -7.96 -14.23 6.39
CA TYR A 232 -8.86 -14.86 5.41
C TYR A 232 -8.96 -14.06 4.11
N HIS A 233 -8.78 -14.71 2.95
CA HIS A 233 -8.79 -14.04 1.66
C HIS A 233 -9.73 -14.77 0.67
N PRO A 234 -10.73 -14.10 0.05
CA PRO A 234 -11.74 -14.75 -0.78
C PRO A 234 -11.15 -15.40 -2.04
N GLY A 235 -10.06 -14.84 -2.58
CA GLY A 235 -9.36 -15.39 -3.74
C GLY A 235 -8.71 -16.77 -3.52
N LEU A 236 -8.37 -17.14 -2.28
CA LEU A 236 -7.61 -18.38 -2.02
C LEU A 236 -8.41 -19.64 -2.36
N HIS A 237 -9.73 -19.60 -2.23
CA HIS A 237 -10.60 -20.70 -2.65
C HIS A 237 -10.51 -20.97 -4.16
N TYR A 238 -10.39 -19.91 -4.96
CA TYR A 238 -10.42 -19.97 -6.42
C TYR A 238 -9.04 -20.24 -7.03
N ILE A 239 -7.94 -19.83 -6.37
CA ILE A 239 -6.58 -20.16 -6.82
C ILE A 239 -6.29 -21.66 -6.67
N LEU A 240 -6.69 -22.26 -5.53
CA LEU A 240 -6.36 -23.66 -5.22
C LEU A 240 -7.15 -24.67 -6.06
N ARG A 241 -8.29 -24.28 -6.66
CA ARG A 241 -9.06 -25.15 -7.57
C ARG A 241 -8.37 -25.35 -8.92
N ALA A 242 -7.59 -24.37 -9.41
CA ALA A 242 -6.84 -24.46 -10.66
C ALA A 242 -5.84 -25.64 -10.69
N ARG A 243 -5.29 -26.00 -9.53
CA ARG A 243 -4.22 -26.99 -9.41
C ARG A 243 -4.70 -28.42 -9.20
N LYS A 244 -6.01 -28.66 -9.02
CA LYS A 244 -6.58 -30.03 -8.91
C LYS A 244 -7.02 -30.62 -10.26
N GLY A 245 -6.64 -30.00 -11.38
CA GLY A 245 -7.04 -30.40 -12.73
C GLY A 245 -5.89 -30.63 -13.71
N LYS A 246 -4.73 -31.10 -13.23
CA LYS A 246 -3.68 -31.69 -14.05
C LYS A 246 -3.25 -33.03 -13.47
#